data_AF-A0A526V5D9-F1
#
_entry.id   AF-A0A526V5D9-F1
#
_cell.length_a   1.000
_cell.length_b   1.000
_cell.length_c   1.000
_cell.angle_alpha   90.00
_cell.angle_beta   90.00
_cell.angle_gamma   90.00
#
_symmetry.space_group_name_H-M   'P 1'
#
loop_
_entity.id
_entity.type
_entity.pdbx_description
1 polymer ?
#
loop_
_entity_poly.entity_id
_entity_poly.type
_entity_poly.pdbx_seq_one_letter_code
_entity_poly.pdbx_strand_id
1 'polypeptide(L)' 'RAMFTAPRNIMASPLAEQLGCGFSEGLLGPVISVDDRQQTTVPGVYAAGDAARSMHNIAFAVSGGAFAGVCAHQSLVFG' A
#
# COMPACT_ATOMS: atom_id res chain seq x y z
N ARG A 1 -23.01 10.29 24.02
CA ARG A 1 -23.04 9.04 23.20
C ARG A 1 -22.16 9.26 21.98
N ALA A 2 -21.45 8.23 21.53
CA ALA A 2 -20.63 8.28 20.31
C ALA A 2 -21.18 7.28 19.28
N MET A 3 -20.94 7.56 18.00
CA MET A 3 -21.30 6.70 16.87
C MET A 3 -20.03 6.37 16.11
N PHE A 4 -19.89 5.10 15.74
CA PHE A 4 -18.77 4.59 14.95
C PHE A 4 -19.33 3.81 13.77
N THR A 5 -18.64 3.89 12.64
CA THR A 5 -18.98 3.15 11.42
C THR A 5 -17.70 2.67 10.74
N ALA A 6 -17.80 1.57 10.00
CA ALA A 6 -16.74 1.05 9.16
C ALA A 6 -17.01 1.50 7.70
N PRO A 7 -16.23 2.43 7.13
CA PRO A 7 -16.45 2.88 5.77
C PRO A 7 -16.02 1.82 4.77
N ARG A 8 -16.56 1.88 3.55
CA ARG A 8 -15.95 1.21 2.40
C ARG A 8 -14.93 2.15 1.77
N ASN A 9 -13.67 1.75 1.78
CA ASN A 9 -12.56 2.48 1.21
C ASN A 9 -12.40 2.13 -0.27
N ILE A 10 -12.02 3.13 -1.06
CA ILE A 10 -11.69 3.01 -2.48
C ILE A 10 -10.33 3.66 -2.73
N MET A 11 -9.64 3.21 -3.77
CA MET A 11 -8.40 3.85 -4.19
C MET A 11 -8.66 5.31 -4.57
N ALA A 12 -7.84 6.22 -4.07
CA ALA A 12 -7.94 7.65 -4.35
C ALA A 12 -7.64 8.01 -5.82
N SER A 13 -7.01 7.11 -6.57
CA SER A 13 -6.57 7.31 -7.95
C SER A 13 -6.51 5.98 -8.70
N PRO A 14 -6.73 5.96 -10.03
CA PRO A 14 -6.56 4.77 -10.86
C PRO A 14 -5.10 4.39 -11.11
N LEU A 15 -4.11 5.14 -10.59
CA LEU A 15 -2.69 4.95 -10.93
C LEU A 15 -2.18 3.52 -10.71
N ALA A 16 -2.53 2.88 -9.59
CA ALA A 16 -2.10 1.51 -9.31
C ALA A 16 -2.68 0.50 -10.32
N GLU A 17 -3.93 0.68 -10.72
CA GLU A 17 -4.56 -0.12 -11.78
C GLU A 17 -3.89 0.12 -13.14
N GLN A 18 -3.65 1.39 -13.51
CA GLN A 18 -2.99 1.76 -14.76
C GLN A 18 -1.56 1.21 -14.88
N LEU A 19 -0.85 1.08 -13.75
CA LEU A 19 0.47 0.45 -13.67
C LEU A 19 0.41 -1.08 -13.69
N GLY A 20 -0.78 -1.69 -13.58
CA GLY A 20 -0.96 -3.14 -13.55
C GLY A 20 -0.71 -3.78 -12.18
N CYS A 21 -0.80 -3.01 -11.09
CA CYS A 21 -0.62 -3.54 -9.74
C CYS A 21 -1.77 -4.50 -9.36
N GLY A 22 -1.42 -5.62 -8.74
CA GLY A 22 -2.37 -6.53 -8.13
C GLY A 22 -2.98 -5.94 -6.86
N PHE A 23 -4.19 -6.40 -6.55
CA PHE A 23 -4.93 -6.01 -5.36
C PHE A 23 -5.35 -7.24 -4.57
N SER A 24 -5.44 -7.08 -3.26
CA SER A 24 -6.02 -8.04 -2.34
C SER A 24 -7.26 -7.44 -1.68
N GLU A 25 -8.26 -8.28 -1.41
CA GLU A 25 -9.43 -7.85 -0.65
C GLU A 25 -9.05 -7.59 0.81
N GLY A 26 -9.19 -6.34 1.23
CA GLY A 26 -8.99 -5.89 2.59
C GLY A 26 -10.29 -5.80 3.38
N LEU A 27 -10.18 -5.64 4.70
CA LEU A 27 -11.34 -5.56 5.62
C LEU A 27 -12.38 -4.50 5.22
N LEU A 28 -11.93 -3.38 4.66
CA LEU A 28 -12.77 -2.23 4.30
C LEU A 28 -12.77 -1.95 2.79
N GLY A 29 -12.32 -2.89 1.96
CA GLY A 29 -12.15 -2.71 0.52
C GLY A 29 -10.75 -3.09 0.02
N PRO A 30 -10.53 -3.03 -1.30
CA PRO A 30 -9.29 -3.49 -1.92
C PRO A 30 -8.09 -2.65 -1.51
N VAL A 31 -6.95 -3.32 -1.34
CA VAL A 31 -5.63 -2.71 -1.08
C VAL A 31 -4.62 -3.24 -2.09
N ILE A 32 -3.63 -2.41 -2.43
CA ILE A 32 -2.53 -2.81 -3.32
C ILE A 32 -1.78 -3.97 -2.65
N SER A 33 -1.63 -5.08 -3.38
CA SER A 33 -0.83 -6.21 -2.92
C SER A 33 0.64 -5.83 -2.93
N VAL A 34 1.30 -6.05 -1.80
CA VAL A 34 2.74 -5.84 -1.64
C VAL A 34 3.38 -7.04 -0.96
N ASP A 35 4.66 -7.26 -1.24
CA ASP A 35 5.49 -8.23 -0.52
C ASP A 35 6.03 -7.65 0.79
N ASP A 36 6.85 -8.43 1.51
CA ASP A 36 7.47 -7.99 2.75
C ASP A 36 8.38 -6.77 2.58
N ARG A 37 8.80 -6.45 1.34
CA ARG A 37 9.65 -5.31 0.96
C ARG A 37 8.85 -4.11 0.45
N GLN A 38 7.52 -4.14 0.56
CA GLN A 38 6.61 -3.13 0.03
C GLN A 38 6.60 -3.03 -1.51
N GLN A 39 7.19 -4.00 -2.21
CA GLN A 39 7.15 -4.05 -3.66
C GLN A 39 5.80 -4.59 -4.11
N THR A 40 5.17 -3.93 -5.08
CA THR A 40 3.91 -4.42 -5.63
C THR A 40 4.14 -5.64 -6.52
N THR A 41 3.08 -6.20 -7.10
CA THR A 41 3.21 -7.24 -8.12
C THR A 41 3.90 -6.75 -9.41
N VAL A 42 4.11 -5.44 -9.56
CA VAL A 42 4.80 -4.84 -10.70
C VAL A 42 6.24 -4.51 -10.27
N PRO A 43 7.26 -5.16 -10.85
CA PRO A 43 8.65 -4.90 -10.49
C PRO A 43 9.03 -3.43 -10.61
N GLY A 44 9.70 -2.90 -9.58
CA GLY A 44 10.11 -1.49 -9.52
C GLY A 44 9.02 -0.52 -9.05
N VAL A 45 7.79 -0.97 -8.85
CA VAL A 45 6.72 -0.17 -8.24
C VAL A 45 6.56 -0.57 -6.78
N TYR A 46 6.47 0.43 -5.91
CA TYR A 46 6.34 0.25 -4.46
C TYR A 46 5.11 0.98 -3.94
N ALA A 47 4.46 0.42 -2.92
CA ALA A 47 3.29 1.01 -2.29
C ALA A 47 3.36 0.90 -0.77
N ALA A 48 2.78 1.87 -0.06
CA ALA A 48 2.78 1.91 1.39
C ALA A 48 1.57 2.68 1.92
N GLY A 49 1.40 2.69 3.25
CA GLY A 49 0.31 3.39 3.91
C GLY A 49 -1.05 2.78 3.63
N ASP A 50 -2.08 3.61 3.66
CA ASP A 50 -3.49 3.19 3.61
C ASP A 50 -3.87 2.52 2.28
N ALA A 51 -3.11 2.78 1.21
CA ALA A 51 -3.27 2.15 -0.09
C ALA A 51 -2.82 0.68 -0.12
N ALA A 52 -1.87 0.31 0.73
CA ALA A 52 -1.28 -1.04 0.78
C ALA A 52 -1.59 -1.79 2.10
N ARG A 53 -2.43 -1.21 2.97
CA ARG A 53 -2.75 -1.79 4.28
C ARG A 53 -4.19 -1.50 4.70
N SER A 54 -4.93 -2.53 5.11
CA SER A 54 -6.35 -2.37 5.48
C SER A 54 -6.56 -1.74 6.87
N MET A 55 -5.60 -1.88 7.79
CA MET A 55 -5.63 -1.20 9.10
C MET A 55 -4.91 0.13 9.00
N HIS A 56 -5.67 1.20 8.77
CA HIS A 56 -5.19 2.57 8.62
C HIS A 56 -4.70 3.12 9.96
N ASN A 57 -3.43 3.54 10.00
CA ASN A 57 -2.79 4.10 11.17
C ASN A 57 -1.54 4.89 10.75
N ILE A 58 -1.34 6.08 11.32
CA ILE A 58 -0.23 6.97 10.98
C ILE A 58 1.12 6.31 11.23
N ALA A 59 1.31 5.60 12.35
CA ALA A 59 2.58 4.95 12.65
C ALA A 59 2.93 3.87 11.63
N PHE A 60 1.93 3.08 11.20
CA PHE A 60 2.09 2.08 10.14
C PHE A 60 2.37 2.70 8.78
N ALA A 61 1.74 3.82 8.44
CA ALA A 61 2.00 4.53 7.21
C ALA A 61 3.43 5.09 7.16
N VAL A 62 3.89 5.70 8.26
CA VAL A 62 5.25 6.23 8.38
C VAL A 62 6.29 5.11 8.28
N SER A 63 6.13 4.03 9.05
CA SER A 63 7.10 2.92 9.03
C SER A 63 7.11 2.20 7.67
N GLY A 64 5.92 1.98 7.08
CA GLY A 64 5.79 1.33 5.78
C GLY A 64 6.38 2.17 4.65
N GLY A 65 6.13 3.48 4.65
CA GLY A 65 6.68 4.40 3.64
C GLY A 65 8.20 4.53 3.73
N ALA A 66 8.75 4.62 4.95
CA ALA A 66 10.19 4.63 5.16
C ALA A 66 10.84 3.34 4.62
N PHE A 67 10.23 2.17 4.91
CA PHE A 67 10.76 0.89 4.43
C PHE A 67 10.64 0.72 2.91
N ALA A 68 9.52 1.12 2.31
CA ALA A 68 9.34 1.14 0.86
C ALA A 68 10.41 2.00 0.17
N GLY A 69 10.74 3.18 0.73
CA GLY A 69 11.81 4.03 0.22
C GLY A 69 13.19 3.37 0.28
N VAL A 70 13.52 2.68 1.38
CA VAL A 70 14.78 1.92 1.51
C VAL A 70 14.82 0.77 0.49
N CYS A 71 13.75 0.01 0.33
CA CYS A 71 13.71 -1.11 -0.61
C CYS A 71 13.78 -0.63 -2.07
N ALA A 72 13.08 0.46 -2.41
CA ALA A 72 13.18 1.10 -3.72
C ALA A 72 14.62 1.55 -4.01
N HIS A 73 15.27 2.22 -3.06
CA HIS A 73 16.68 2.59 -3.19
C HIS A 73 17.58 1.37 -3.40
N GLN A 74 17.43 0.33 -2.58
CA GLN A 74 18.20 -0.91 -2.73
C GLN A 74 18.02 -1.56 -4.10
N SER A 75 16.80 -1.57 -4.66
CA SER A 75 16.57 -2.12 -6.00
C SER A 75 17.26 -1.34 -7.12
N LEU A 76 17.51 -0.04 -6.93
CA LEU A 76 18.23 0.77 -7.91
C LEU A 76 19.75 0.57 -7.83
N VAL A 77 20.27 0.20 -6.66
CA VAL A 77 21.71 0.00 -6.44
C VAL A 77 22.15 -1.43 -6.72
N PHE A 78 21.30 -2.42 -6.41
CA PHE A 78 21.66 -3.84 -6.42
C PHE A 78 20.75 -4.73 -7.27
N GLY A 79 19.70 -4.15 -7.89
CA GLY A 79 18.76 -4.86 -8.76
C GLY A 79 19.15 -4.86 -10.22
#